data_AF-A0A090RN15-F1
#
_entry.id   AF-A0A090RN15-F1
#
_cell.length_a   1.000
_cell.length_b   1.000
_cell.length_c   1.000
_cell.angle_alpha   90.00
_cell.angle_beta   90.00
_cell.angle_gamma   90.00
#
_symmetry.space_group_name_H-M   'P 1'
#
loop_
_entity.id
_entity.type
_entity.pdbx_description
1 polymer ?
#
loop_
_entity_poly.entity_id
_entity_poly.type
_entity_poly.pdbx_seq_one_letter_code
_entity_poly.pdbx_strand_id
1 'polypeptide(L)'
;MISYDLIPVNLKKKVTLPDGSKERVFIQDEIAQDADVKAFLQPYQEQGQAQLNVKIAQSNGKLEGDRDVVRFEQTNLGRLIAASHMARAKADFAVMNSGGVRASIEGGDITYKDVLTVQPFGNIVTYIDMTGAEVLDYLNALATKPVDSGAYASSMGYR
;
A
#
# COMPACT_ATOMS: atom_id res chain seq x y z
N MET A 1 31.94 -14.59 -22.92
CA MET A 1 31.26 -13.84 -21.84
C MET A 1 30.05 -13.17 -22.49
N ILE A 2 28.83 -13.59 -22.15
CA ILE A 2 27.61 -13.03 -22.78
C ILE A 2 27.35 -11.68 -22.11
N SER A 3 27.44 -10.60 -22.87
CA SER A 3 27.02 -9.27 -22.43
C SER A 3 25.51 -9.17 -22.59
N TYR A 4 24.78 -8.85 -21.52
CA TYR A 4 23.35 -8.56 -21.60
C TYR A 4 23.14 -7.14 -21.09
N ASP A 5 22.54 -6.30 -21.92
CA ASP A 5 22.09 -4.97 -21.52
C ASP A 5 20.62 -5.06 -21.13
N LEU A 6 20.30 -4.58 -19.92
CA LEU A 6 18.91 -4.46 -19.49
C LEU A 6 18.26 -3.35 -20.30
N ILE A 7 17.24 -3.68 -21.09
CA ILE A 7 16.41 -2.70 -21.79
C ILE A 7 15.23 -2.35 -20.88
N PRO A 8 15.23 -1.18 -20.22
CA PRO A 8 14.11 -0.78 -19.39
C PRO A 8 12.88 -0.47 -20.25
N VAL A 9 11.80 -1.24 -20.09
CA VAL A 9 10.56 -1.03 -20.84
C VAL A 9 9.89 0.27 -20.38
N ASN A 10 9.94 1.29 -21.24
CA ASN A 10 9.23 2.57 -21.05
C ASN A 10 9.48 3.23 -19.68
N LEU A 11 10.67 3.03 -19.10
CA LEU A 11 11.04 3.62 -17.81
C LEU A 11 11.19 5.13 -17.95
N LYS A 12 10.54 5.86 -17.04
CA LYS A 12 10.62 7.32 -16.98
C LYS A 12 11.46 7.76 -15.79
N LYS A 13 12.36 8.73 -16.01
CA LYS A 13 13.09 9.43 -14.96
C LYS A 13 12.47 10.79 -14.69
N LYS A 14 12.57 11.24 -13.44
CA LYS A 14 12.14 12.58 -13.05
C LYS A 14 13.26 13.58 -13.37
N VAL A 15 12.96 14.60 -14.15
CA VAL A 15 13.87 15.72 -14.48
C VAL A 15 13.27 17.01 -13.95
N THR A 16 14.13 17.87 -13.40
CA THR A 16 13.76 19.22 -12.98
C THR A 16 14.02 20.15 -14.13
N LEU A 17 12.99 20.85 -14.59
CA LEU A 17 13.08 21.85 -15.65
C LEU A 17 13.68 23.16 -15.09
N PRO A 18 14.18 24.06 -15.96
CA PRO A 18 14.78 25.33 -15.52
C PRO A 18 13.86 26.22 -14.68
N ASP A 19 12.55 26.06 -14.80
CA ASP A 19 11.52 26.77 -14.03
C ASP A 19 11.22 26.15 -12.66
N GLY A 20 11.94 25.08 -12.27
CA GLY A 20 11.75 24.35 -11.01
C GLY A 20 10.63 23.30 -11.05
N SER A 21 9.88 23.21 -12.14
CA SER A 21 8.87 22.16 -12.33
C SER A 21 9.53 20.80 -12.56
N LYS A 22 8.79 19.72 -12.31
CA LYS A 22 9.30 18.35 -12.36
C LYS A 22 8.50 17.56 -13.39
N GLU A 23 9.17 17.05 -14.41
CA GLU A 23 8.56 16.22 -15.46
C GLU A 23 9.12 14.79 -15.45
N ARG A 24 8.34 13.83 -15.95
CA ARG A 24 8.78 12.45 -16.16
C ARG A 24 9.04 12.21 -17.64
N VAL A 25 10.30 12.12 -18.02
CA VAL A 25 10.75 11.84 -19.39
C VAL A 25 11.20 10.40 -19.52
N PHE A 26 10.96 9.78 -20.68
CA PHE A 26 11.49 8.45 -20.97
C PHE A 26 13.02 8.48 -20.96
N ILE A 27 13.63 7.40 -20.45
CA ILE A 27 15.08 7.27 -20.41
C ILE A 27 15.64 6.86 -21.78
N GLN A 28 14.79 6.29 -22.64
CA GLN A 28 15.07 5.82 -23.99
C GLN A 28 13.86 6.11 -24.89
N ASP A 29 13.93 5.74 -26.16
CA ASP A 29 12.80 5.81 -27.07
C ASP A 29 11.62 4.99 -26.53
N GLU A 30 10.40 5.54 -26.65
CA GLU A 30 9.20 4.85 -26.23
C GLU A 30 8.94 3.63 -27.13
N ILE A 31 8.79 2.47 -26.49
CA ILE A 31 8.33 1.26 -27.14
C ILE A 31 6.81 1.38 -27.28
N ALA A 32 6.36 1.58 -28.51
CA ALA A 32 4.94 1.69 -28.81
C ALA A 32 4.19 0.40 -28.44
N GLN A 33 2.99 0.55 -27.89
CA GLN A 33 2.10 -0.58 -27.62
C GLN A 33 1.63 -1.19 -28.95
N ASP A 34 1.72 -2.50 -29.08
CA ASP A 34 1.16 -3.22 -30.23
C ASP A 34 -0.37 -3.04 -30.28
N ALA A 35 -0.88 -2.67 -31.46
CA ALA A 35 -2.28 -2.30 -31.63
C ALA A 35 -3.23 -3.50 -31.45
N ASP A 36 -2.84 -4.68 -31.95
CA ASP A 36 -3.66 -5.88 -31.88
C ASP A 36 -3.70 -6.43 -30.44
N VAL A 37 -2.55 -6.47 -29.77
CA VAL A 37 -2.47 -6.83 -28.34
C VAL A 37 -3.27 -5.86 -27.48
N LYS A 38 -3.16 -4.55 -27.75
CA LYS A 38 -3.92 -3.53 -27.02
C LYS A 38 -5.43 -3.73 -27.20
N ALA A 39 -5.88 -3.91 -28.44
CA ALA A 39 -7.30 -4.15 -28.74
C ALA A 39 -7.81 -5.43 -28.08
N PHE A 40 -7.00 -6.49 -28.07
CA PHE A 40 -7.32 -7.75 -27.40
C PHE A 40 -7.45 -7.58 -25.87
N LEU A 41 -6.56 -6.83 -25.22
CA LEU A 41 -6.55 -6.65 -23.78
C LEU A 41 -7.58 -5.61 -23.29
N GLN A 42 -8.01 -4.70 -24.15
CA GLN A 42 -8.86 -3.57 -23.78
C GLN A 42 -10.19 -3.98 -23.09
N PRO A 43 -10.96 -4.97 -23.58
CA PRO A 43 -12.19 -5.39 -22.90
C PRO A 43 -11.95 -5.89 -21.47
N TYR A 44 -10.84 -6.59 -21.21
CA TYR A 44 -10.49 -7.08 -19.87
C TYR A 44 -10.13 -5.93 -18.93
N GLN A 45 -9.39 -4.95 -19.43
CA GLN A 45 -9.05 -3.74 -18.68
C GLN A 45 -10.31 -2.94 -18.30
N GLU A 46 -11.25 -2.79 -19.24
CA GLU A 46 -12.51 -2.08 -19.01
C GLU A 46 -13.40 -2.81 -18.00
N GLN A 47 -13.55 -4.13 -18.12
CA GLN A 47 -14.29 -4.96 -17.15
C GLN A 47 -13.68 -4.88 -15.75
N GLY A 48 -12.35 -4.98 -15.64
CA GLY A 48 -11.63 -4.83 -14.38
C GLY A 48 -11.85 -3.45 -13.77
N GLN A 49 -11.70 -2.38 -14.54
CA GLN A 49 -11.90 -1.01 -14.06
C GLN A 49 -13.33 -0.76 -13.55
N ALA A 50 -14.34 -1.29 -14.25
CA ALA A 50 -15.73 -1.14 -13.82
C ALA A 50 -15.97 -1.73 -12.42
N GLN A 51 -15.38 -2.88 -12.12
CA GLN A 51 -15.50 -3.51 -10.79
C GLN A 51 -14.68 -2.80 -9.72
N LEU A 52 -13.54 -2.22 -10.08
CA LEU A 52 -12.65 -1.52 -9.15
C LEU A 52 -13.18 -0.13 -8.75
N ASN A 53 -13.91 0.54 -9.64
CA ASN A 53 -14.42 1.90 -9.41
C ASN A 53 -15.75 1.93 -8.63
N VAL A 54 -16.20 0.79 -8.09
CA VAL A 54 -17.40 0.72 -7.25
C VAL A 54 -17.13 1.43 -5.92
N LYS A 55 -17.97 2.40 -5.57
CA LYS A 55 -17.98 3.03 -4.25
C LYS A 55 -18.40 2.02 -3.19
N ILE A 56 -17.58 1.87 -2.15
CA ILE A 56 -17.82 0.95 -1.03
C ILE A 56 -17.95 1.66 0.31
N ALA A 57 -17.43 2.89 0.43
CA ALA A 57 -17.47 3.66 1.66
C ALA A 57 -17.31 5.17 1.39
N GLN A 58 -17.29 5.96 2.45
CA GLN A 58 -16.97 7.38 2.43
C GLN A 58 -16.18 7.74 3.69
N SER A 59 -15.23 8.67 3.57
CA SER A 59 -14.52 9.27 4.71
C SER A 59 -14.73 10.78 4.76
N ASN A 60 -14.79 11.34 5.96
CA ASN A 60 -14.87 12.79 6.19
C ASN A 60 -13.50 13.49 6.21
N GLY A 61 -12.42 12.75 6.00
CA GLY A 61 -11.06 13.28 5.97
C GLY A 61 -10.04 12.29 5.39
N LYS A 62 -8.80 12.74 5.25
CA LYS A 62 -7.70 11.91 4.75
C LYS A 62 -7.42 10.75 5.71
N LEU A 63 -7.33 9.54 5.17
CA LEU A 63 -6.76 8.38 5.83
C LEU A 63 -5.27 8.31 5.45
N GLU A 64 -4.42 8.62 6.43
CA GLU A 64 -2.99 8.88 6.25
C GLU A 64 -2.19 7.58 6.10
N GLY A 65 -1.70 7.37 4.89
CA GLY A 65 -0.92 6.21 4.45
C GLY A 65 0.43 6.57 3.83
N ASP A 66 0.85 7.84 3.90
CA ASP A 66 2.10 8.29 3.30
C ASP A 66 3.29 7.70 4.03
N ARG A 67 4.30 7.30 3.25
CA ARG A 67 5.46 6.53 3.73
C ARG A 67 6.23 7.24 4.85
N ASP A 68 6.37 8.55 4.71
CA ASP A 68 7.06 9.46 5.64
C ASP A 68 6.27 9.71 6.93
N VAL A 69 5.03 9.24 7.03
CA VAL A 69 4.22 9.29 8.25
C VAL A 69 4.06 7.90 8.86
N VAL A 70 3.57 6.91 8.10
CA VAL A 70 3.22 5.57 8.62
C VAL A 70 4.40 4.81 9.20
N ARG A 71 5.64 5.14 8.79
CA ARG A 71 6.87 4.49 9.29
C ARG A 71 7.47 5.18 10.50
N PHE A 72 6.83 6.23 11.00
CA PHE A 72 7.33 7.07 12.10
C PHE A 72 6.34 7.14 13.25
N GLU A 73 5.04 7.15 12.94
CA GLU A 73 4.00 7.29 13.95
C GLU A 73 2.72 6.49 13.64
N GLN A 74 1.86 6.38 14.65
CA GLN A 74 0.55 5.74 14.50
C GLN A 74 -0.39 6.63 13.69
N THR A 75 -0.86 6.15 12.54
CA THR A 75 -1.82 6.89 11.70
C THR A 75 -3.24 6.37 11.86
N ASN A 76 -4.21 7.19 11.45
CA ASN A 76 -5.62 6.79 11.42
C ASN A 76 -5.87 5.61 10.46
N LEU A 77 -5.21 5.56 9.29
CA LEU A 77 -5.33 4.45 8.35
C LEU A 77 -4.70 3.16 8.91
N GLY A 78 -3.51 3.25 9.51
CA GLY A 78 -2.87 2.11 10.17
C GLY A 78 -3.76 1.53 11.28
N ARG A 79 -4.38 2.38 12.10
CA ARG A 79 -5.35 1.95 13.10
C ARG A 79 -6.63 1.36 12.50
N LEU A 80 -7.16 1.94 11.43
CA LEU A 80 -8.34 1.43 10.73
C LEU A 80 -8.10 0.01 10.18
N ILE A 81 -6.95 -0.23 9.57
CA ILE A 81 -6.60 -1.55 9.04
C ILE A 81 -6.41 -2.55 10.20
N ALA A 82 -5.70 -2.16 11.28
CA ALA A 82 -5.52 -3.03 12.43
C ALA A 82 -6.88 -3.38 13.08
N ALA A 83 -7.77 -2.40 13.21
CA ALA A 83 -9.13 -2.60 13.69
C ALA A 83 -9.94 -3.55 12.78
N SER A 84 -9.78 -3.46 11.45
CA SER A 84 -10.44 -4.38 10.52
C SER A 84 -9.94 -5.82 10.68
N HIS A 85 -8.64 -6.00 10.93
CA HIS A 85 -8.04 -7.30 11.17
C HIS A 85 -8.56 -7.90 12.48
N MET A 86 -8.58 -7.10 13.56
CA MET A 86 -9.19 -7.50 14.84
C MET A 86 -10.64 -7.93 14.67
N ALA A 87 -11.46 -7.11 13.99
CA ALA A 87 -12.87 -7.41 13.78
C ALA A 87 -13.08 -8.69 12.96
N ARG A 88 -12.26 -8.91 11.92
CA ARG A 88 -12.36 -10.09 11.06
C ARG A 88 -11.96 -11.39 11.77
N ALA A 89 -10.91 -11.31 12.59
CA ALA A 89 -10.38 -12.43 13.36
C ALA A 89 -11.07 -12.63 14.72
N LYS A 90 -11.87 -11.64 15.18
CA LYS A 90 -12.41 -11.56 16.55
C LYS A 90 -11.30 -11.59 17.61
N ALA A 91 -10.18 -10.92 17.34
CA ALA A 91 -9.01 -10.87 18.21
C ALA A 91 -9.07 -9.69 19.20
N ASP A 92 -8.38 -9.84 20.34
CA ASP A 92 -8.28 -8.79 21.37
C ASP A 92 -7.37 -7.62 20.97
N PHE A 93 -6.35 -7.90 20.15
CA PHE A 93 -5.49 -6.88 19.55
C PHE A 93 -5.01 -7.32 18.15
N ALA A 94 -4.53 -6.35 17.36
CA ALA A 94 -3.86 -6.64 16.10
C ALA A 94 -2.65 -5.73 15.89
N VAL A 95 -1.73 -6.26 15.10
CA VAL A 95 -0.49 -5.60 14.70
C VAL A 95 -0.29 -5.84 13.21
N MET A 96 0.18 -4.82 12.50
CA MET A 96 0.73 -4.98 11.16
C MET A 96 1.98 -4.10 11.03
N ASN A 97 2.88 -4.45 10.14
CA ASN A 97 4.00 -3.57 9.83
C ASN A 97 3.56 -2.46 8.86
N SER A 98 4.01 -1.23 9.08
CA SER A 98 3.67 -0.04 8.29
C SER A 98 4.12 -0.13 6.83
N GLY A 99 5.10 -0.99 6.53
CA GLY A 99 5.48 -1.34 5.17
C GLY A 99 4.34 -1.93 4.34
N GLY A 100 3.31 -2.50 4.99
CA GLY A 100 2.09 -2.97 4.36
C GLY A 100 1.11 -1.86 3.94
N VAL A 101 1.23 -0.65 4.48
CA VAL A 101 0.41 0.52 4.08
C VAL A 101 1.10 1.23 2.91
N ARG A 102 0.45 1.27 1.74
CA ARG A 102 1.11 1.67 0.49
C ARG A 102 0.64 2.98 -0.12
N ALA A 103 -0.49 3.51 0.34
CA ALA A 103 -1.05 4.77 -0.11
C ALA A 103 -1.97 5.36 0.97
N SER A 104 -2.21 6.66 0.87
CA SER A 104 -3.30 7.35 1.55
C SER A 104 -4.63 7.16 0.81
N ILE A 105 -5.74 7.41 1.51
CA ILE A 105 -7.06 7.58 0.90
C ILE A 105 -7.54 8.99 1.24
N GLU A 106 -7.89 9.77 0.21
CA GLU A 106 -8.40 11.12 0.41
C GLU A 106 -9.82 11.11 1.00
N GLY A 107 -10.22 12.24 1.60
CA GLY A 107 -11.60 12.41 2.06
C GLY A 107 -12.59 12.38 0.88
N GLY A 108 -13.80 11.89 1.14
CA GLY A 108 -14.82 11.67 0.12
C GLY A 108 -15.10 10.20 -0.13
N ASP A 109 -15.50 9.89 -1.34
CA ASP A 109 -15.92 8.54 -1.75
C ASP A 109 -14.73 7.61 -1.84
N ILE A 110 -14.86 6.42 -1.24
CA ILE A 110 -13.83 5.38 -1.25
C ILE A 110 -14.31 4.25 -2.15
N THR A 111 -13.50 3.93 -3.14
CA THR A 111 -13.72 2.83 -4.08
C THR A 111 -12.95 1.58 -3.67
N TYR A 112 -13.29 0.45 -4.28
CA TYR A 112 -12.53 -0.78 -4.07
C TYR A 112 -11.08 -0.66 -4.57
N LYS A 113 -10.85 0.13 -5.64
CA LYS A 113 -9.52 0.48 -6.14
C LYS A 113 -8.66 1.15 -5.08
N ASP A 114 -9.22 2.05 -4.28
CA ASP A 114 -8.49 2.76 -3.22
C ASP A 114 -8.00 1.77 -2.17
N VAL A 115 -8.86 0.84 -1.75
CA VAL A 115 -8.48 -0.22 -0.79
C VAL A 115 -7.36 -1.12 -1.33
N LEU A 116 -7.45 -1.55 -2.59
CA LEU A 116 -6.39 -2.35 -3.21
C LEU A 116 -5.09 -1.58 -3.41
N THR A 117 -5.17 -0.26 -3.61
CA THR A 117 -3.99 0.60 -3.69
C THR A 117 -3.28 0.69 -2.33
N VAL A 118 -4.05 0.72 -1.23
CA VAL A 118 -3.50 0.69 0.14
C VAL A 118 -2.89 -0.67 0.49
N GLN A 119 -3.55 -1.79 0.16
CA GLN A 119 -3.13 -3.17 0.48
C GLN A 119 -2.93 -4.04 -0.79
N PRO A 120 -1.90 -3.78 -1.62
CA PRO A 120 -1.77 -4.36 -2.96
C PRO A 120 -1.16 -5.77 -2.98
N PHE A 121 -0.69 -6.29 -1.85
CA PHE A 121 0.12 -7.51 -1.82
C PHE A 121 -0.68 -8.81 -1.69
N GLY A 122 -2.00 -8.72 -1.51
CA GLY A 122 -2.83 -9.92 -1.30
C GLY A 122 -2.46 -10.69 -0.03
N ASN A 123 -1.99 -9.99 1.00
CA ASN A 123 -1.68 -10.59 2.30
C ASN A 123 -2.94 -11.22 2.91
N ILE A 124 -2.75 -12.32 3.66
CA ILE A 124 -3.84 -13.05 4.32
C ILE A 124 -3.87 -12.67 5.81
N VAL A 125 -5.04 -12.27 6.29
CA VAL A 125 -5.26 -12.03 7.73
C VAL A 125 -5.19 -13.37 8.47
N THR A 126 -4.27 -13.45 9.43
CA THR A 126 -4.05 -14.64 10.27
C THR A 126 -4.14 -14.23 11.74
N TYR A 127 -4.49 -15.17 12.61
CA TYR A 127 -4.52 -14.98 14.05
C TYR A 127 -3.83 -16.14 14.77
N ILE A 128 -3.40 -15.87 16.00
CA ILE A 128 -2.80 -16.84 16.91
C ILE A 128 -3.30 -16.55 18.32
N ASP A 129 -3.70 -17.60 19.03
CA ASP A 129 -3.99 -17.52 20.46
C ASP A 129 -2.67 -17.62 21.23
N MET A 130 -2.49 -16.71 22.18
CA MET A 130 -1.25 -16.59 22.97
C MET A 130 -1.61 -16.46 24.44
N THR A 131 -0.78 -17.05 25.30
CA THR A 131 -0.82 -16.79 26.73
C THR A 131 -0.37 -15.35 27.01
N GLY A 132 -0.75 -14.80 28.17
CA GLY A 132 -0.33 -13.45 28.55
C GLY A 132 1.19 -13.26 28.61
N ALA A 133 1.95 -14.30 28.96
CA ALA A 133 3.40 -14.27 28.94
C ALA A 133 3.96 -14.14 27.52
N GLU A 134 3.44 -14.94 26.58
CA GLU A 134 3.85 -14.86 25.17
C GLU A 134 3.47 -13.52 24.54
N VAL A 135 2.32 -12.93 24.92
CA VAL A 135 1.92 -11.60 24.48
C VAL A 135 2.94 -10.55 24.94
N LEU A 136 3.37 -10.59 26.20
CA LEU A 136 4.38 -9.66 26.71
C LEU A 136 5.72 -9.80 25.97
N ASP A 137 6.19 -11.03 25.76
CA ASP A 137 7.42 -11.28 25.01
C ASP A 137 7.33 -10.76 23.56
N TYR A 138 6.20 -11.00 22.90
CA TYR A 138 5.94 -10.51 21.55
C TYR A 138 5.92 -8.98 21.47
N LEU A 139 5.19 -8.32 22.38
CA LEU A 139 5.08 -6.86 22.40
C LEU A 139 6.43 -6.21 22.76
N ASN A 140 7.22 -6.81 23.65
CA ASN A 140 8.58 -6.36 23.93
C ASN A 140 9.47 -6.41 22.68
N ALA A 141 9.42 -7.52 21.93
CA ALA A 141 10.18 -7.62 20.68
C ALA A 141 9.68 -6.64 19.60
N LEU A 142 8.37 -6.41 19.53
CA LEU A 142 7.74 -5.50 18.59
C LEU A 142 8.11 -4.03 18.86
N ALA A 143 8.15 -3.63 20.14
CA ALA A 143 8.50 -2.27 20.56
C ALA A 143 9.92 -1.85 20.16
N THR A 144 10.81 -2.82 19.86
CA THR A 144 12.18 -2.53 19.39
C THR A 144 12.27 -2.18 17.90
N LYS A 145 11.17 -2.30 17.12
CA LYS A 145 11.23 -2.01 15.68
C LYS A 145 11.45 -0.52 15.44
N PRO A 146 12.48 -0.15 14.65
CA PRO A 146 12.85 1.25 14.49
C PRO A 146 11.81 2.01 13.66
N VAL A 147 11.72 3.31 13.92
CA VAL A 147 11.11 4.27 12.99
C VAL A 147 11.94 4.36 11.70
N ASP A 148 11.39 4.99 10.66
CA ASP A 148 11.96 5.03 9.29
C ASP A 148 12.12 3.62 8.67
N SER A 149 11.43 2.64 9.22
CA SER A 149 11.44 1.28 8.70
C SER A 149 10.05 0.82 8.35
N GLY A 150 9.94 0.01 7.29
CA GLY A 150 8.71 -0.71 6.99
C GLY A 150 8.33 -1.72 8.08
N ALA A 151 9.22 -1.98 9.05
CA ALA A 151 8.98 -2.83 10.21
C ALA A 151 8.30 -2.09 11.38
N TYR A 152 8.21 -0.75 11.36
CA TYR A 152 7.47 0.00 12.37
C TYR A 152 6.04 -0.52 12.46
N ALA A 153 5.55 -0.79 13.66
CA ALA A 153 4.28 -1.47 13.86
C ALA A 153 3.12 -0.48 13.94
N SER A 154 2.06 -0.70 13.15
CA SER A 154 0.75 -0.11 13.39
C SER A 154 -0.10 -1.09 14.19
N SER A 155 -0.77 -0.62 15.24
CA SER A 155 -1.49 -1.51 16.17
C SER A 155 -2.82 -0.95 16.66
N MET A 156 -3.64 -1.85 17.19
CA MET A 156 -4.90 -1.55 17.87
C MET A 156 -5.16 -2.59 18.95
N GLY A 157 -5.84 -2.21 20.06
CA GLY A 157 -6.26 -3.14 21.12
C GLY A 157 -5.40 -3.16 22.39
N TYR A 158 -4.31 -2.39 22.46
CA TYR A 158 -3.47 -2.23 23.65
C TYR A 158 -2.84 -0.83 23.73
N ARG A 159 -2.21 -0.50 24.85
CA ARG A 159 -1.49 0.75 25.09
C ARG A 159 -0.12 0.48 25.70
#